data_AF-A0A1I7UKF5-F1
#
_entry.id   AF-A0A1I7UKF5-F1
#
_cell.length_a   1.000
_cell.length_b   1.000
_cell.length_c   1.000
_cell.angle_alpha   90.00
_cell.angle_beta   90.00
_cell.angle_gamma   90.00
#
_symmetry.space_group_name_H-M   'P 1'
#
loop_
_entity.id
_entity.type
_entity.pdbx_description
1 polymer ?
#
loop_
_entity_poly.entity_id
_entity_poly.type
_entity_poly.pdbx_seq_one_letter_code
_entity_poly.pdbx_strand_id
1 'polypeptide(L)' 'MMNMMNSKTILFFFFTIGFVTACFEYCPEECSVSGCNVWFCESELDCLCDDCYWFNEQLSLADVKRVKKDVLKSKLKLK' A
#
# COMPACT_ATOMS: atom_id res chain seq x y z
N MET A 1 26.09 -3.51 -38.63
CA MET A 1 26.60 -4.05 -37.36
C MET A 1 25.67 -3.60 -36.26
N MET A 2 25.03 -4.56 -35.61
CA MET A 2 23.91 -4.40 -34.68
C MET A 2 24.33 -3.53 -33.48
N ASN A 3 23.58 -2.44 -33.22
CA ASN A 3 23.77 -1.57 -32.07
C ASN A 3 23.79 -2.42 -30.79
N MET A 4 24.90 -2.41 -30.06
CA MET A 4 24.97 -2.81 -28.66
C MET A 4 24.07 -1.87 -27.85
N MET A 5 22.75 -2.08 -27.88
CA MET A 5 21.85 -1.52 -26.89
C MET A 5 22.25 -2.15 -25.54
N ASN A 6 22.86 -1.32 -24.71
CA ASN A 6 23.34 -1.64 -23.37
C ASN A 6 22.35 -2.56 -22.62
N SER A 7 22.71 -3.84 -22.47
CA SER A 7 21.88 -4.83 -21.76
C SER A 7 21.53 -4.39 -20.32
N LYS A 8 22.37 -3.52 -19.74
CA LYS A 8 22.12 -2.85 -18.45
C LYS A 8 20.84 -2.02 -18.46
N THR A 9 20.56 -1.29 -19.53
CA THR A 9 19.39 -0.41 -19.62
C THR A 9 18.08 -1.20 -19.66
N ILE A 10 18.09 -2.38 -20.29
CA ILE A 10 16.94 -3.28 -20.36
C ILE A 10 16.65 -3.90 -18.99
N LEU A 11 17.68 -4.34 -18.27
CA LEU A 11 17.55 -4.87 -16.90
C LEU A 11 16.98 -3.85 -15.91
N PHE A 12 17.43 -2.59 -15.98
CA PHE A 12 16.86 -1.51 -15.15
C PHE A 12 15.38 -1.24 -15.46
N PHE A 13 14.96 -1.37 -16.72
CA PHE A 13 13.57 -1.20 -17.12
C PHE A 13 12.66 -2.30 -16.57
N PHE A 14 13.10 -3.56 -16.59
CA PHE A 14 12.33 -4.66 -15.97
C PHE A 14 12.28 -4.54 -14.45
N PHE A 15 13.36 -4.09 -13.81
CA PHE A 15 13.41 -3.92 -12.37
C PHE A 15 12.42 -2.84 -11.90
N THR A 16 12.38 -1.70 -12.59
CA THR A 16 11.46 -0.59 -12.27
C THR A 16 9.99 -0.94 -12.50
N ILE A 17 9.66 -1.65 -13.58
CA ILE A 17 8.29 -2.12 -13.83
C ILE A 17 7.85 -3.12 -12.76
N GLY A 18 8.70 -4.10 -12.43
CA GLY A 18 8.42 -5.06 -11.36
C GLY A 18 8.30 -4.43 -9.97
N PHE A 19 9.03 -3.33 -9.73
CA PHE A 19 8.98 -2.60 -8.47
C PHE A 19 7.68 -1.81 -8.29
N VAL A 20 7.21 -1.16 -9.35
CA VAL A 20 5.95 -0.41 -9.30
C VAL A 20 4.77 -1.38 -9.14
N THR A 21 4.77 -2.53 -9.83
CA THR A 21 3.69 -3.53 -9.71
C THR A 21 3.51 -4.09 -8.31
N ALA A 22 4.58 -4.19 -7.51
CA ALA A 22 4.50 -4.74 -6.16
C ALA A 22 3.59 -3.92 -5.24
N CYS A 23 3.60 -2.58 -5.37
CA CYS A 23 2.73 -1.70 -4.59
C CYS A 23 1.26 -1.86 -5.01
N PHE A 24 1.00 -1.94 -6.32
CA PHE A 24 -0.35 -2.12 -6.87
C PHE A 24 -0.98 -3.48 -6.53
N GLU A 25 -0.19 -4.51 -6.25
CA GLU A 25 -0.71 -5.81 -5.80
C GLU A 25 -0.87 -5.86 -4.28
N TYR A 26 0.11 -5.33 -3.52
CA TYR A 26 0.16 -5.45 -2.07
C TYR A 26 -0.82 -4.51 -1.33
N CYS A 27 -0.88 -3.24 -1.72
CA CYS A 27 -1.73 -2.27 -1.03
C CYS A 27 -3.23 -2.60 -1.06
N PRO A 28 -3.87 -2.94 -2.22
CA PRO A 28 -5.29 -3.26 -2.24
C PRO A 28 -5.65 -4.43 -1.32
N GLU A 29 -4.81 -5.48 -1.31
CA GLU A 29 -5.07 -6.67 -0.50
C GLU A 29 -5.03 -6.35 1.00
N GLU A 30 -3.97 -5.71 1.48
CA GLU A 30 -3.81 -5.44 2.91
C GLU A 30 -4.76 -4.34 3.42
N CYS A 31 -5.06 -3.32 2.62
CA CYS A 31 -6.07 -2.31 2.96
C CYS A 31 -7.47 -2.95 3.05
N SER A 32 -7.82 -3.83 2.09
CA SER A 32 -9.10 -4.54 2.07
C SER A 32 -9.26 -5.49 3.27
N VAL A 33 -8.23 -6.29 3.60
CA VAL A 33 -8.21 -7.13 4.82
C VAL A 33 -8.36 -6.30 6.09
N SER A 34 -7.82 -5.08 6.08
CA SER A 34 -7.97 -4.13 7.18
C SER A 34 -9.34 -3.44 7.22
N GLY A 35 -10.16 -3.59 6.17
CA GLY A 35 -11.51 -3.05 6.08
C GLY A 35 -11.59 -1.64 5.52
N CYS A 36 -10.65 -1.30 4.65
CA CYS A 36 -10.57 -0.05 3.92
C CYS A 36 -10.80 -0.33 2.43
N ASN A 37 -11.63 0.47 1.76
CA ASN A 37 -11.97 0.22 0.35
C ASN A 37 -11.07 0.98 -0.62
N VAL A 38 -10.44 2.05 -0.14
CA VAL A 38 -9.60 2.93 -0.95
C VAL A 38 -8.16 2.75 -0.51
N TRP A 39 -7.25 2.78 -1.47
CA TRP A 39 -5.82 2.68 -1.24
C TRP A 39 -5.05 3.55 -2.23
N PHE A 40 -3.89 4.03 -1.81
CA PHE A 40 -2.99 4.85 -2.60
C PHE A 40 -1.55 4.39 -2.37
N CYS A 41 -0.78 4.32 -3.43
CA CYS A 41 0.66 4.17 -3.36
C CYS A 41 1.29 5.57 -3.32
N GLU A 42 1.72 6.03 -2.15
CA GLU A 42 2.43 7.32 -2.02
C GLU A 42 3.91 7.16 -2.37
N SER A 43 4.48 5.97 -2.10
CA SER A 43 5.84 5.58 -2.46
C SER A 43 5.89 4.06 -2.66
N GLU A 44 6.99 3.55 -3.22
CA GLU A 44 7.15 2.12 -3.59
C GLU A 44 6.92 1.13 -2.44
N LEU A 45 7.07 1.57 -1.18
CA LEU A 45 6.85 0.79 0.04
C LEU A 45 5.79 1.40 0.97
N ASP A 46 5.22 2.54 0.59
CA ASP A 46 4.29 3.28 1.45
C ASP A 46 2.90 3.27 0.84
N CYS A 47 2.06 2.43 1.44
CA CYS A 47 0.66 2.28 1.12
C CYS A 47 -0.16 3.12 2.08
N LEU A 48 -1.04 3.97 1.56
CA LEU A 48 -2.07 4.65 2.33
C LEU A 48 -3.40 3.93 2.10
N CYS A 49 -4.13 3.65 3.16
CA CYS A 49 -5.49 3.14 3.13
C CYS A 49 -6.47 4.24 3.54
N ASP A 50 -7.62 4.30 2.89
CA ASP A 50 -8.68 5.27 3.15
C ASP A 50 -10.06 4.61 2.99
N ASP A 51 -11.12 5.32 3.36
CA ASP A 51 -12.50 4.80 3.41
C ASP A 51 -12.61 3.51 4.24
N CYS A 52 -12.06 3.55 5.46
CA CYS A 52 -12.14 2.43 6.39
C CYS A 52 -13.47 2.46 7.16
N TYR A 53 -14.21 1.34 7.22
CA TYR A 53 -15.53 1.30 7.90
C TYR A 53 -15.49 1.70 9.38
N TRP A 54 -14.31 1.64 10.00
CA TRP A 54 -14.07 1.89 11.41
C TRP A 54 -13.44 3.25 11.68
N PHE A 55 -12.90 3.95 10.67
CA PHE A 55 -12.11 5.17 10.81
C PHE A 55 -12.14 5.99 9.51
N ASN A 56 -12.41 7.30 9.63
CA ASN A 56 -12.72 8.17 8.49
C ASN A 56 -11.53 8.99 7.98
N GLU A 57 -10.31 8.72 8.42
CA GLU A 57 -9.12 9.42 7.93
C GLU A 57 -8.18 8.45 7.22
N GLN A 58 -7.42 8.99 6.27
CA GLN A 58 -6.37 8.27 5.57
C GLN A 58 -5.28 7.86 6.56
N LEU A 59 -4.82 6.62 6.45
CA LEU A 59 -3.78 6.05 7.30
C LEU A 59 -2.75 5.32 6.47
N SER A 60 -1.48 5.39 6.89
CA SER A 60 -0.47 4.47 6.38
C SER A 60 -0.83 3.03 6.77
N LEU A 61 -0.52 2.07 5.90
CA LEU A 61 -0.77 0.66 6.16
C LEU A 61 -0.04 0.19 7.44
N ALA A 62 1.12 0.78 7.73
CA ALA A 62 1.86 0.56 8.97
C ALA A 62 1.05 0.98 10.21
N ASP A 63 0.30 2.09 10.12
CA ASP A 63 -0.50 2.62 11.20
C ASP A 63 -1.90 2.00 11.29
N VAL A 64 -2.46 1.51 10.18
CA VAL A 64 -3.80 0.89 10.12
C VAL A 64 -3.98 -0.18 11.20
N LYS A 65 -3.02 -1.10 11.37
CA LYS A 65 -3.13 -2.18 12.38
C LYS A 65 -3.14 -1.62 13.81
N ARG A 66 -2.39 -0.55 14.08
CA ARG A 66 -2.33 0.11 15.40
C ARG A 66 -3.60 0.90 15.67
N VAL A 67 -3.98 1.80 14.77
CA VAL A 67 -5.14 2.67 14.92
C VAL A 67 -6.43 1.87 14.96
N LYS A 68 -6.58 0.82 14.14
CA LYS A 68 -7.74 -0.09 14.19
C LYS A 68 -7.92 -0.69 15.58
N LYS A 69 -6.84 -1.17 16.19
CA LYS A 69 -6.87 -1.74 17.53
C LYS A 69 -7.29 -0.69 18.56
N ASP A 70 -6.75 0.52 18.49
CA ASP A 70 -7.03 1.58 19.46
C ASP A 70 -8.46 2.14 19.32
N VAL A 71 -8.95 2.32 18.09
CA VAL A 71 -10.32 2.75 17.81
C VAL A 71 -11.33 1.71 18.29
N LEU A 72 -11.12 0.43 17.96
CA LEU A 72 -12.02 -0.64 18.41
C LEU A 72 -12.01 -0.79 19.94
N LYS A 73 -10.83 -0.69 20.57
CA LYS A 73 -10.70 -0.72 22.03
C LYS A 73 -11.42 0.47 22.68
N SER A 74 -11.37 1.64 22.08
CA SER A 74 -12.04 2.84 22.58
C SER A 74 -13.57 2.73 22.44
N LYS A 75 -14.05 2.20 21.31
CA LYS A 75 -15.48 1.92 21.09
C LYS A 75 -16.03 0.87 22.07
N LEU A 76 -15.23 -0.12 22.46
CA LEU A 76 -15.63 -1.13 23.46
C LEU A 76 -15.70 -0.58 24.89
N LYS A 77 -14.90 0.42 25.23
CA LYS A 77 -14.92 1.03 26.59
C LYS A 77 -16.07 2.03 26.78
N LEU A 78 -16.64 2.54 25.70
CA LEU A 78 -17.76 3.49 25.73
C LEU A 78 -19.12 2.79 25.84
N LYS A 79 -19.16 1.46 25.95
CA LYS A 79 -20.36 0.63 26.02
C LYS A 79 -20.44 -0.05 27.38
#